data_AF-A0A5B0PXY3-F1
#
_entry.id   AF-A0A5B0PXY3-F1
#
_cell.length_a   1.000
_cell.length_b   1.000
_cell.length_c   1.000
_cell.angle_alpha   90.00
_cell.angle_beta   90.00
_cell.angle_gamma   90.00
#
_symmetry.space_group_name_H-M   'P 1'
#
loop_
_entity.id
_entity.type
_entity.pdbx_description
1 polymer ?
#
loop_
_entity_poly.entity_id
_entity_poly.type
_entity_poly.pdbx_seq_one_letter_code
_entity_poly.pdbx_strand_id
1 'polypeptide(L)' 'MDGFQVRLQLVSILRKLSSSQNSIQTTIRFLLKHKDKYGEDLWECLIEEAEKVNLNARINILYLIDGLLRQLKRPA' A
#
# COMPACT_ATOMS: atom_id res chain seq x y z
N MET A 1 -1.25 -17.54 2.33
CA MET A 1 -0.68 -16.80 1.19
C MET A 1 0.81 -16.68 1.43
N ASP A 2 1.63 -17.13 0.48
CA ASP A 2 3.08 -16.93 0.51
C ASP A 2 3.42 -15.46 0.16
N GLY A 3 4.67 -15.05 0.41
CA GLY A 3 5.11 -13.66 0.20
C GLY A 3 5.00 -13.21 -1.26
N PHE A 4 5.24 -14.11 -2.22
CA PHE A 4 5.14 -13.79 -3.64
C PHE A 4 3.70 -13.47 -4.06
N GLN A 5 2.73 -14.29 -3.63
CA GLN A 5 1.30 -14.05 -3.87
C GLN A 5 0.83 -12.74 -3.22
N VAL A 6 1.29 -12.45 -2.00
CA VAL A 6 0.98 -11.19 -1.30
C VAL A 6 1.47 -9.99 -2.12
N ARG A 7 2.70 -10.05 -2.64
CA ARG A 7 3.27 -8.99 -3.49
C ARG A 7 2.50 -8.82 -4.80
N LEU A 8 2.19 -9.91 -5.50
CA LEU A 8 1.38 -9.84 -6.73
C LEU A 8 0.00 -9.23 -6.48
N GLN A 9 -0.62 -9.56 -5.35
CA GLN A 9 -1.90 -8.98 -4.98
C GLN A 9 -1.77 -7.49 -4.65
N LEU A 10 -0.72 -7.07 -3.94
CA LEU A 10 -0.46 -5.66 -3.69
C LEU A 10 -0.35 -4.87 -5.00
N VAL A 11 0.45 -5.36 -5.96
CA VAL A 11 0.61 -4.71 -7.28
C VAL A 11 -0.75 -4.58 -7.99
N SER A 12 -1.58 -5.62 -7.96
CA SER A 12 -2.93 -5.59 -8.54
C SER A 12 -3.83 -4.54 -7.89
N ILE A 13 -3.72 -4.36 -6.56
CA ILE A 13 -4.45 -3.34 -5.82
C ILE A 13 -3.93 -1.94 -6.18
N LEU A 14 -2.60 -1.74 -6.21
CA LEU A 14 -1.96 -0.45 -6.52
C LEU A 14 -2.28 0.04 -7.94
N ARG A 15 -2.41 -0.87 -8.93
CA ARG A 15 -2.86 -0.52 -10.29
C ARG A 15 -4.25 0.11 -10.34
N LYS A 16 -5.09 -0.14 -9.34
CA LYS A 16 -6.45 0.41 -9.22
C LYS A 16 -6.52 1.54 -8.17
N LEU A 17 -5.37 1.96 -7.62
CA LEU A 17 -5.31 3.00 -6.62
C LEU A 17 -5.70 4.35 -7.24
N SER A 18 -6.65 5.01 -6.61
CA SER A 18 -7.12 6.34 -6.99
C SER A 18 -7.17 7.25 -5.76
N SER A 19 -7.49 8.53 -5.96
CA SER A 19 -7.69 9.50 -4.88
C SER A 19 -8.95 9.24 -4.04
N SER A 20 -9.78 8.27 -4.42
CA SER A 20 -10.99 7.94 -3.67
C SER A 20 -10.67 7.30 -2.32
N GLN A 21 -11.39 7.73 -1.28
CA GLN A 21 -11.22 7.19 0.07
C GLN A 21 -11.44 5.67 0.12
N ASN A 22 -12.39 5.13 -0.64
CA ASN A 22 -12.65 3.70 -0.67
C ASN A 22 -11.46 2.89 -1.24
N SER A 23 -10.81 3.39 -2.30
CA SER A 23 -9.63 2.75 -2.89
C SER A 23 -8.45 2.76 -1.91
N ILE A 24 -8.21 3.90 -1.27
CA ILE A 24 -7.18 4.07 -0.24
C ILE A 24 -7.43 3.11 0.94
N GLN A 25 -8.64 3.11 1.52
CA GLN A 25 -8.97 2.27 2.69
C GLN A 25 -8.91 0.76 2.39
N THR A 26 -9.23 0.36 1.16
CA THR A 26 -9.08 -1.04 0.74
C THR A 26 -7.62 -1.45 0.72
N THR A 27 -6.74 -0.58 0.21
CA THR A 27 -5.31 -0.83 0.18
C THR A 27 -4.69 -0.82 1.59
N ILE A 28 -5.10 0.11 2.46
CA ILE A 28 -4.63 0.14 3.86
C ILE A 28 -4.99 -1.14 4.59
N ARG A 29 -6.23 -1.63 4.47
CA ARG A 29 -6.66 -2.89 5.09
C ARG A 29 -5.82 -4.08 4.62
N PHE A 30 -5.45 -4.11 3.34
CA PHE A 30 -4.58 -5.14 2.80
C PHE A 30 -3.18 -5.09 3.41
N LEU A 31 -2.58 -3.89 3.50
CA LEU A 31 -1.26 -3.67 4.09
C LEU A 31 -1.25 -4.05 5.58
N LEU A 32 -2.20 -3.55 6.36
CA LEU A 32 -2.30 -3.85 7.80
C LEU A 32 -2.47 -5.36 8.08
N LYS A 33 -3.23 -6.06 7.23
CA LYS A 33 -3.44 -7.52 7.37
C LYS A 33 -2.14 -8.33 7.22
N HIS A 34 -1.17 -7.84 6.44
CA HIS A 34 0.04 -8.59 6.09
C HIS A 34 1.33 -7.99 6.66
N LYS A 35 1.24 -6.84 7.37
CA LYS A 35 2.40 -6.09 7.86
C LYS A 35 3.30 -6.89 8.79
N ASP A 36 2.74 -7.76 9.64
CA ASP A 36 3.52 -8.44 10.68
C ASP A 36 4.46 -9.50 10.11
N LYS A 37 4.14 -10.03 8.92
CA LYS A 37 4.92 -11.09 8.27
C LYS A 37 5.71 -10.60 7.05
N TYR A 38 5.20 -9.60 6.34
CA TYR A 38 5.74 -9.16 5.05
C TYR A 38 5.93 -7.64 4.98
N GLY A 39 6.06 -6.95 6.13
CA GLY A 39 6.08 -5.49 6.19
C GLY A 39 7.18 -4.85 5.34
N GLU A 40 8.41 -5.38 5.42
CA GLU A 40 9.55 -4.89 4.63
C GLU A 40 9.32 -5.13 3.12
N ASP A 41 8.98 -6.36 2.72
CA ASP A 41 8.68 -6.70 1.32
C ASP A 41 7.54 -5.84 0.72
N LEU A 42 6.50 -5.58 1.51
CA LEU A 42 5.36 -4.75 1.09
C LEU A 42 5.79 -3.28 0.90
N TRP A 43 6.66 -2.78 1.76
CA TRP A 43 7.22 -1.43 1.65
C TRP A 43 8.10 -1.30 0.40
N GLU A 44 9.03 -2.23 0.19
CA GLU A 44 9.87 -2.26 -1.01
C GLU A 44 9.02 -2.31 -2.28
N CYS A 45 8.01 -3.19 -2.32
CA CYS A 45 7.08 -3.25 -3.44
C CYS A 45 6.35 -1.93 -3.69
N LEU A 46 5.95 -1.22 -2.64
CA LEU A 46 5.26 0.06 -2.77
C LEU A 46 6.17 1.14 -3.36
N ILE A 47 7.43 1.19 -2.94
CA ILE A 47 8.45 2.12 -3.48
C ILE A 47 8.75 1.79 -4.94
N GLU A 48 9.00 0.52 -5.27
CA GLU A 48 9.24 0.09 -6.65
C GLU A 48 8.08 0.44 -7.59
N GLU A 49 6.82 0.27 -7.15
CA GLU A 49 5.67 0.64 -7.98
C GLU A 49 5.54 2.16 -8.12
N ALA A 50 5.90 2.95 -7.10
CA ALA A 50 5.90 4.41 -7.18
C ALA A 50 6.91 4.94 -8.21
N GLU A 51 8.06 4.28 -8.38
CA GLU A 51 9.07 4.67 -9.38
C GLU A 51 8.56 4.49 -10.82
N LYS A 52 7.72 3.48 -11.07
CA LYS A 52 7.25 3.09 -12.42
C LYS A 52 6.07 3.93 -12.93
N VAL A 53 5.36 4.65 -12.06
CA VAL A 53 4.10 5.33 -12.40
C VAL A 53 4.27 6.85 -12.56
N ASN A 54 3.28 7.48 -13.20
CA ASN A 54 3.24 8.93 -13.42
C ASN A 54 3.00 9.73 -12.11
N LEU A 55 3.18 11.05 -12.18
CA LEU A 55 3.04 11.93 -11.01
C LEU A 55 1.68 11.78 -10.30
N ASN A 56 0.57 11.72 -11.03
CA ASN A 56 -0.77 11.60 -10.43
C ASN A 56 -0.90 10.29 -9.61
N ALA A 57 -0.42 9.18 -10.16
CA ALA A 57 -0.40 7.90 -9.45
C ALA A 57 0.54 7.94 -8.23
N ARG A 58 1.71 8.59 -8.33
CA ARG A 58 2.61 8.81 -7.17
C ARG A 58 1.92 9.58 -6.05
N ILE A 59 1.16 10.62 -6.39
CA ILE A 59 0.38 11.39 -5.41
C ILE A 59 -0.67 10.52 -4.72
N ASN A 60 -1.35 9.62 -5.44
CA ASN A 60 -2.28 8.66 -4.82
C ASN A 60 -1.57 7.72 -3.84
N ILE A 61 -0.36 7.26 -4.16
CA ILE A 61 0.47 6.44 -3.27
C ILE A 61 0.87 7.24 -2.02
N LEU A 62 1.21 8.52 -2.16
CA LEU A 62 1.51 9.39 -1.01
C LEU A 62 0.29 9.57 -0.09
N TYR A 63 -0.91 9.77 -0.65
CA TYR A 63 -2.15 9.80 0.14
C TYR A 63 -2.43 8.46 0.86
N LEU A 64 -2.11 7.34 0.20
CA LEU A 64 -2.18 6.02 0.82
C LEU A 64 -1.23 5.91 2.02
N ILE A 65 0.03 6.32 1.88
CA ILE A 65 1.03 6.28 2.97
C ILE A 65 0.56 7.14 4.15
N ASP A 66 0.14 8.37 3.89
CA ASP A 66 -0.40 9.27 4.91
C ASP A 66 -1.62 8.66 5.62
N GLY A 67 -2.53 8.03 4.87
CA GLY A 67 -3.65 7.27 5.44
C GLY A 67 -3.23 6.06 6.28
N LEU A 68 -2.20 5.32 5.85
CA LEU A 68 -1.65 4.18 6.57
C LEU A 68 -1.03 4.61 7.90
N LEU A 69 -0.21 5.67 7.90
CA LEU A 69 0.44 6.20 9.10
C LEU A 69 -0.57 6.63 10.16
N ARG A 70 -1.72 7.20 9.75
CA ARG A 70 -2.82 7.50 10.67
C ARG A 70 -3.44 6.28 11.34
N GLN A 71 -3.39 5.11 10.71
CA GLN A 71 -3.95 3.87 11.26
C GLN A 71 -2.94 3.06 12.05
N LEU A 72 -1.65 3.24 11.79
CA LEU A 72 -0.57 2.72 12.63
C LEU A 72 -0.55 3.52 13.93
N LYS A 73 -1.48 3.22 14.84
CA LYS A 73 -1.48 3.78 16.19
C LYS A 73 -0.15 3.44 16.86
N ARG A 74 0.61 4.47 17.25
CA ARG A 74 1.62 4.32 18.30
C ARG A 74 0.88 3.80 19.54
N PRO A 75 1.31 2.68 20.16
CA PRO A 75 0.88 2.41 21.52
C PRO A 75 1.26 3.64 22.37
N ALA A 76 0.29 4.15 23.12
CA ALA A 76 0.52 5.20 24.11
C ALA A 76 1.45 4.68 25.22
#